data_AF-A0A3P6TL00-F1
#
_entry.id   AF-A0A3P6TL00-F1
#
_cell.length_a   1.000
_cell.length_b   1.000
_cell.length_c   1.000
_cell.angle_alpha   90.00
_cell.angle_beta   90.00
_cell.angle_gamma   90.00
#
_symmetry.space_group_name_H-M   'P 1'
#
loop_
_entity.id
_entity.type
_entity.pdbx_description
1 polymer ?
#
loop_
_entity_poly.entity_id
_entity_poly.type
_entity_poly.pdbx_seq_one_letter_code
_entity_poly.pdbx_strand_id
1 'polypeptide(L)'
;MSSDMDQSVLTISVEARANDLPFPRFGQPQRLGEYTVTRDRQLVPGREDAKYLYELALADGGRVRFDLNQGFDTFEEKEGDERLDVLLDWVVSQAPRGGPLKKVLHEADFVCWRGLLTRIAATPFCPKDSWEFAAARIGGVIFLCERETEETRI
;
A
#
# COMPACT_ATOMS: atom_id res chain seq x y z
N MET A 1 39.82 3.03 16.61
CA MET A 1 38.99 1.91 17.08
C MET A 1 37.95 1.67 16.01
N SER A 2 38.17 0.62 15.19
CA SER A 2 37.33 0.29 14.05
C SER A 2 36.01 -0.25 14.58
N SER A 3 34.89 0.39 14.26
CA SER A 3 33.56 -0.15 14.55
C SER A 3 33.34 -1.39 13.70
N ASP A 4 33.16 -2.53 14.36
CA ASP A 4 32.66 -3.74 13.73
C ASP A 4 31.25 -3.42 13.22
N MET A 5 31.13 -3.18 11.92
CA MET A 5 29.85 -2.98 11.25
C MET A 5 29.29 -4.38 11.01
N ASP A 6 28.19 -4.72 11.69
CA ASP A 6 27.51 -5.99 11.50
C ASP A 6 27.20 -6.19 10.01
N GLN A 7 27.82 -7.20 9.40
CA GLN A 7 27.69 -7.51 7.97
C GLN A 7 26.25 -7.93 7.59
N SER A 8 25.34 -8.05 8.57
CA SER A 8 23.91 -8.31 8.35
C SER A 8 23.12 -7.07 7.90
N VAL A 9 23.62 -5.86 8.14
CA VAL A 9 22.90 -4.61 7.86
C VAL A 9 23.40 -3.97 6.56
N LEU A 10 22.51 -3.91 5.57
CA LEU A 10 22.75 -3.17 4.33
C LEU A 10 22.24 -1.74 4.48
N THR A 11 23.16 -0.78 4.36
CA THR A 11 22.82 0.65 4.35
C THR A 11 22.73 1.14 2.90
N ILE A 12 21.59 1.73 2.55
CA ILE A 12 21.35 2.32 1.23
C ILE A 12 21.24 3.84 1.41
N SER A 13 21.95 4.60 0.58
CA SER A 13 21.83 6.07 0.61
C SER A 13 20.46 6.50 0.09
N VAL A 14 19.77 7.29 0.90
CA VAL A 14 18.49 7.91 0.52
C VAL A 14 18.65 9.37 0.12
N GLU A 15 19.88 9.89 0.00
CA GLU A 15 20.08 11.28 -0.41
C GLU A 15 19.57 11.51 -1.84
N ALA A 16 18.72 12.53 -2.03
CA ALA A 16 18.15 12.85 -3.34
C ALA A 16 19.23 13.07 -4.42
N ARG A 17 20.33 13.74 -4.08
CA ARG A 17 21.44 13.99 -5.03
C ARG A 17 22.18 12.71 -5.43
N ALA A 18 22.33 11.76 -4.50
CA ALA A 18 22.97 10.48 -4.79
C ALA A 18 22.11 9.59 -5.72
N ASN A 19 20.81 9.88 -5.78
CA ASN A 19 19.82 9.15 -6.58
C ASN A 19 19.29 9.97 -7.78
N ASP A 20 19.95 11.09 -8.13
CA ASP A 20 19.59 11.94 -9.28
C ASP A 20 20.06 11.30 -10.59
N LEU A 21 19.44 10.17 -10.91
CA LEU A 21 19.69 9.33 -12.08
C LEU A 21 18.58 9.52 -13.11
N PRO A 22 18.79 9.13 -14.38
CA PRO A 22 17.73 9.13 -15.38
C PRO A 22 16.49 8.37 -14.89
N PHE A 23 15.31 8.89 -15.24
CA PHE A 23 14.04 8.27 -14.82
C PHE A 23 14.01 6.79 -15.22
N PRO A 24 13.73 5.87 -14.27
CA PRO A 24 13.81 4.44 -14.53
C PRO A 24 12.71 3.99 -15.48
N ARG A 25 12.83 2.76 -15.99
CA ARG A 25 11.71 2.13 -16.69
C ARG A 25 10.56 1.95 -15.71
N PHE A 26 9.46 2.64 -15.98
CA PHE A 26 8.22 2.51 -15.22
C PHE A 26 7.11 2.06 -16.16
N GLY A 27 6.73 0.79 -16.03
CA GLY A 27 5.65 0.21 -16.83
C GLY A 27 4.30 0.83 -16.50
N GLN A 28 3.41 0.88 -17.48
CA GLN A 28 2.04 1.32 -17.24
C GLN A 28 1.36 0.33 -16.27
N PRO A 29 0.78 0.80 -15.15
CA PRO A 29 0.08 -0.07 -14.21
C PRO A 29 -1.04 -0.85 -14.90
N GLN A 30 -1.13 -2.15 -14.61
CA GLN A 30 -2.21 -3.01 -15.09
C GLN A 30 -3.08 -3.43 -13.92
N ARG A 31 -4.39 -3.44 -14.13
CA ARG A 31 -5.35 -3.95 -13.14
C ARG A 31 -5.48 -5.47 -13.33
N LEU A 32 -5.05 -6.23 -12.32
CA LEU A 32 -5.14 -7.69 -12.30
C LEU A 32 -6.50 -8.17 -11.77
N GLY A 33 -7.09 -7.40 -10.85
CA GLY A 33 -8.40 -7.68 -10.28
C GLY A 33 -8.87 -6.51 -9.43
N GLU A 34 -10.07 -6.65 -8.89
CA GLU A 34 -10.69 -5.66 -8.02
C GLU A 34 -11.62 -6.38 -7.03
N TYR A 35 -11.69 -5.82 -5.83
CA TYR A 35 -12.52 -6.32 -4.75
C TYR A 35 -13.01 -5.14 -3.91
N THR A 36 -14.07 -5.39 -3.17
CA THR A 36 -14.64 -4.50 -2.17
C THR A 36 -14.39 -5.10 -0.79
N VAL A 37 -14.15 -4.23 0.19
CA VAL A 37 -14.09 -4.62 1.59
C VAL A 37 -15.36 -4.11 2.25
N THR A 38 -16.20 -5.02 2.73
CA THR A 38 -17.48 -4.68 3.35
C THR A 38 -17.27 -4.00 4.70
N ARG A 39 -18.37 -3.49 5.27
CA ARG A 39 -18.40 -2.93 6.64
C ARG A 39 -17.84 -3.93 7.67
N ASP A 40 -18.19 -5.21 7.53
CA ASP A 40 -17.72 -6.31 8.40
C ASP A 40 -16.32 -6.82 8.02
N ARG A 41 -15.54 -6.01 7.28
CA ARG A 41 -14.17 -6.29 6.83
C ARG A 41 -14.04 -7.56 5.99
N GLN A 42 -15.11 -7.98 5.30
CA GLN A 42 -15.09 -9.14 4.43
C GLN A 42 -14.75 -8.74 3.00
N LEU A 43 -13.96 -9.58 2.33
CA LEU A 43 -13.64 -9.38 0.92
C LEU A 43 -14.77 -9.91 0.04
N VAL A 44 -15.25 -9.05 -0.86
CA VAL A 44 -16.22 -9.41 -1.92
C VAL A 44 -15.62 -9.09 -3.29
N PRO A 45 -15.66 -10.01 -4.26
CA PRO A 45 -15.16 -9.75 -5.60
C PRO A 45 -15.92 -8.61 -6.31
N GLY A 46 -15.20 -7.78 -7.06
CA GLY A 46 -15.80 -6.71 -7.86
C GLY A 46 -15.85 -5.35 -7.16
N ARG A 47 -16.73 -4.48 -7.68
CA ARG A 47 -16.75 -3.04 -7.40
C ARG A 47 -18.07 -2.56 -6.79
N GLU A 48 -18.72 -3.38 -5.98
CA GLU A 48 -20.06 -3.07 -5.46
C GLU A 48 -20.10 -1.73 -4.70
N ASP A 49 -19.04 -1.36 -3.97
CA ASP A 49 -18.93 -0.08 -3.25
C ASP A 49 -18.08 0.97 -3.99
N ALA A 50 -17.83 0.78 -5.29
CA ALA A 50 -17.12 1.79 -6.06
C ALA A 50 -17.98 3.04 -6.25
N LYS A 51 -17.49 4.16 -5.72
CA LYS A 51 -18.11 5.47 -5.87
C LYS A 51 -17.74 6.07 -7.21
N TYR A 52 -18.70 6.76 -7.83
CA TYR A 52 -18.51 7.48 -9.08
C TYR A 52 -18.42 8.97 -8.82
N LEU A 53 -17.59 9.66 -9.62
CA LEU A 53 -17.52 11.11 -9.57
C LEU A 53 -18.89 11.68 -9.95
N TYR A 54 -19.50 12.42 -9.03
CA TYR A 54 -20.76 13.11 -9.30
C TYR A 54 -20.50 14.41 -10.07
N GLU A 55 -20.44 14.33 -11.39
CA GLU A 55 -20.04 15.45 -12.27
C GLU A 55 -20.91 16.71 -12.08
N LEU A 56 -22.18 16.55 -11.70
CA LEU A 56 -23.07 17.69 -11.42
C LEU A 56 -22.58 18.55 -10.25
N ALA A 57 -21.79 18.01 -9.32
CA ALA A 57 -21.14 18.82 -8.28
C ALA A 57 -20.13 19.83 -8.86
N LEU A 58 -19.71 19.65 -10.11
CA LEU A 58 -18.74 20.53 -10.79
C LEU A 58 -19.42 21.58 -11.67
N ALA A 59 -20.74 21.54 -11.84
CA ALA A 59 -21.48 22.35 -12.82
C ALA A 59 -21.35 23.87 -12.59
N ASP A 60 -21.20 24.33 -11.34
CA ASP A 60 -20.97 25.76 -11.01
C ASP A 60 -19.46 26.08 -10.87
N GLY A 61 -18.67 25.63 -11.84
CA GLY A 61 -17.21 25.85 -11.85
C GLY A 61 -16.48 25.24 -10.65
N GLY A 62 -17.03 24.15 -10.07
CA GLY A 62 -16.46 23.47 -8.91
C GLY A 62 -16.60 24.21 -7.58
N ARG A 63 -17.46 25.23 -7.47
CA ARG A 63 -17.74 25.88 -6.19
C ARG A 63 -18.52 24.94 -5.27
N VAL A 64 -17.94 24.64 -4.11
CA VAL A 64 -18.55 23.74 -3.13
C VAL A 64 -18.64 24.42 -1.76
N ARG A 65 -19.68 24.07 -0.99
CA ARG A 65 -19.87 24.50 0.41
C ARG A 65 -20.19 23.26 1.24
N PHE A 66 -19.25 22.33 1.31
CA PHE A 66 -19.40 21.12 2.11
C PHE A 66 -19.04 21.39 3.56
N ASP A 67 -19.95 21.08 4.49
CA ASP A 67 -19.64 21.03 5.91
C ASP A 67 -19.08 19.64 6.24
N LEU A 68 -17.78 19.57 6.52
CA LEU A 68 -17.10 18.31 6.84
C LEU A 68 -17.39 17.81 8.27
N ASN A 69 -18.07 18.60 9.10
CA ASN A 69 -18.49 18.17 10.44
C ASN A 69 -19.82 17.41 10.42
N GLN A 70 -20.57 17.49 9.32
CA GLN A 70 -21.87 16.83 9.22
C GLN A 70 -21.71 15.29 9.30
N GLY A 71 -22.36 14.67 10.28
CA GLY A 71 -22.33 13.21 10.50
C GLY A 71 -21.16 12.71 11.34
N PHE A 72 -20.35 13.60 11.93
CA PHE A 72 -19.24 13.22 12.82
C PHE A 72 -19.70 12.41 14.04
N ASP A 73 -20.89 12.68 14.56
CA ASP A 73 -21.52 11.95 15.67
C ASP A 73 -21.92 10.51 15.31
N THR A 74 -22.04 10.22 14.01
CA THR A 74 -22.33 8.88 13.47
C THR A 74 -21.11 8.23 12.81
N PHE A 75 -19.91 8.81 12.97
CA PHE A 75 -18.70 8.27 12.39
C PHE A 75 -18.35 6.92 13.01
N GLU A 76 -18.08 5.95 12.14
CA GLU A 76 -17.61 4.62 12.52
C GLU A 76 -16.14 4.49 12.13
N GLU A 77 -15.27 4.43 13.13
CA GLU A 77 -13.83 4.28 12.92
C GLU A 77 -13.48 2.87 12.47
N LYS A 78 -12.48 2.75 11.60
CA LYS A 78 -11.92 1.45 11.24
C LYS A 78 -11.13 0.91 12.43
N GLU A 79 -11.53 -0.24 12.94
CA GLU A 79 -10.79 -0.94 14.00
C GLU A 79 -9.64 -1.79 13.43
N GLY A 80 -8.47 -1.74 14.09
CA GLY A 80 -7.38 -2.69 13.92
C GLY A 80 -6.42 -2.44 12.75
N ASP A 81 -5.22 -3.02 12.88
CA ASP A 81 -4.20 -3.11 11.83
C ASP A 81 -4.37 -4.41 11.04
N GLU A 82 -4.87 -4.29 9.81
CA GLU A 82 -5.10 -5.42 8.92
C GLU A 82 -3.87 -5.85 8.13
N ARG A 83 -2.73 -5.17 8.28
CA ARG A 83 -1.47 -5.52 7.60
C ARG A 83 -1.70 -5.83 6.13
N LEU A 84 -1.39 -7.05 5.68
CA LEU A 84 -1.64 -7.53 4.31
C LEU A 84 -2.87 -8.44 4.21
N ASP A 85 -3.63 -8.64 5.28
CA ASP A 85 -4.61 -9.72 5.43
C ASP A 85 -5.65 -9.70 4.30
N VAL A 86 -6.28 -8.55 4.05
CA VAL A 86 -7.25 -8.38 2.95
C VAL A 86 -6.63 -8.67 1.57
N LEU A 87 -5.38 -8.25 1.35
CA LEU A 87 -4.68 -8.53 0.09
C LEU A 87 -4.35 -10.02 -0.02
N LEU A 88 -3.99 -10.68 1.07
CA LEU A 88 -3.73 -12.12 1.11
C LEU A 88 -5.01 -12.92 0.90
N ASP A 89 -6.13 -12.50 1.46
CA ASP A 89 -7.45 -13.08 1.21
C ASP A 89 -7.81 -12.99 -0.27
N TRP A 90 -7.53 -11.85 -0.91
CA TRP A 90 -7.69 -11.71 -2.36
C TRP A 90 -6.83 -12.73 -3.10
N VAL A 91 -5.54 -12.83 -2.78
CA VAL A 91 -4.61 -13.78 -3.42
C VAL A 91 -5.09 -15.22 -3.26
N VAL A 92 -5.52 -15.60 -2.06
CA VAL A 92 -6.06 -16.95 -1.77
C VAL A 92 -7.36 -17.21 -2.55
N SER A 93 -8.19 -16.19 -2.76
CA SER A 93 -9.43 -16.32 -3.54
C SER A 93 -9.21 -16.51 -5.05
N GLN A 94 -8.04 -16.15 -5.59
CA GLN A 94 -7.80 -16.18 -7.04
C GLN A 94 -7.58 -17.59 -7.61
N ALA A 95 -7.21 -18.58 -6.80
CA ALA A 95 -6.96 -19.94 -7.30
C ALA A 95 -7.18 -21.02 -6.23
N PRO A 96 -7.48 -22.27 -6.64
CA PRO A 96 -7.53 -23.41 -5.72
C PRO A 96 -6.22 -23.58 -4.95
N ARG A 97 -6.33 -24.02 -3.68
CA ARG A 97 -5.17 -24.29 -2.82
C ARG A 97 -4.22 -25.29 -3.50
N GLY A 98 -2.92 -24.98 -3.48
CA GLY A 98 -1.86 -25.81 -4.04
C GLY A 98 -1.37 -25.41 -5.43
N GLY A 99 -1.98 -24.39 -6.05
CA GLY A 99 -1.45 -23.79 -7.29
C GLY A 99 -0.14 -23.01 -7.08
N PRO A 100 0.68 -22.82 -8.12
CA PRO A 100 1.92 -22.04 -8.03
C PRO A 100 1.61 -20.55 -7.78
N LEU A 101 2.10 -20.03 -6.64
CA LEU A 101 1.85 -18.66 -6.19
C LEU A 101 2.25 -17.59 -7.21
N LYS A 102 3.40 -17.74 -7.88
CA LYS A 102 3.83 -16.81 -8.94
C LYS A 102 2.81 -16.69 -10.06
N LYS A 103 2.15 -17.79 -10.44
CA LYS A 103 1.11 -17.76 -11.48
C LYS A 103 -0.12 -16.96 -11.04
N VAL A 104 -0.54 -17.12 -9.78
CA VAL A 104 -1.65 -16.35 -9.18
C VAL A 104 -1.32 -14.85 -9.17
N LEU A 105 -0.06 -14.52 -8.91
CA LEU A 105 0.44 -13.16 -8.83
C LEU A 105 1.03 -12.65 -10.16
N HIS A 106 0.70 -13.28 -11.28
CA HIS A 106 1.13 -12.85 -12.62
C HIS A 106 2.65 -12.62 -12.74
N GLU A 107 3.43 -13.55 -12.19
CA GLU A 107 4.89 -13.55 -12.14
C GLU A 107 5.52 -12.38 -11.36
N ALA A 108 4.75 -11.69 -10.52
CA ALA A 108 5.27 -10.61 -9.67
C ALA A 108 6.38 -11.11 -8.73
N ASP A 109 7.39 -10.25 -8.54
CA ASP A 109 8.48 -10.51 -7.59
C ASP A 109 8.19 -9.95 -6.21
N PHE A 110 7.39 -8.87 -6.13
CA PHE A 110 7.03 -8.18 -4.90
C PHE A 110 5.51 -8.02 -4.77
N VAL A 111 5.00 -8.16 -3.54
CA VAL A 111 3.61 -7.88 -3.17
C VAL A 111 3.59 -6.98 -1.94
N CYS A 112 2.89 -5.85 -2.03
CA CYS A 112 2.72 -4.91 -0.93
C CYS A 112 1.55 -3.95 -1.22
N TRP A 113 1.16 -3.17 -0.22
CA TRP A 113 0.26 -2.04 -0.44
C TRP A 113 0.97 -0.89 -1.15
N ARG A 114 0.22 -0.17 -1.99
CA ARG A 114 0.70 1.04 -2.68
C ARG A 114 1.30 2.06 -1.69
N GLY A 115 0.70 2.21 -0.51
CA GLY A 115 1.17 3.15 0.52
C GLY A 115 2.66 3.00 0.83
N LEU A 116 3.15 1.75 0.96
CA LEU A 116 4.56 1.46 1.20
C LEU A 116 5.45 1.92 0.04
N LEU A 117 5.04 1.69 -1.21
CA LEU A 117 5.77 2.18 -2.39
C LEU A 117 5.84 3.71 -2.42
N THR A 118 4.76 4.39 -2.00
CA THR A 118 4.75 5.84 -1.86
C THR A 118 5.74 6.30 -0.79
N ARG A 119 5.80 5.64 0.37
CA ARG A 119 6.79 5.95 1.40
C ARG A 119 8.22 5.74 0.92
N ILE A 120 8.51 4.60 0.26
CA ILE A 120 9.81 4.34 -0.36
C ILE A 120 10.19 5.47 -1.33
N ALA A 121 9.29 5.84 -2.24
CA ALA A 121 9.55 6.88 -3.23
C ALA A 121 9.73 8.28 -2.62
N ALA A 122 9.04 8.58 -1.51
CA ALA A 122 9.13 9.86 -0.81
C ALA A 122 10.34 9.97 0.14
N THR A 123 10.97 8.84 0.49
CA THR A 123 12.04 8.77 1.50
C THR A 123 13.16 9.80 1.29
N PRO A 124 13.66 10.04 0.07
CA PRO A 124 14.71 11.07 -0.15
C PRO A 124 14.32 12.50 0.21
N PHE A 125 13.01 12.78 0.33
CA PHE A 125 12.45 14.12 0.55
C PHE A 125 11.78 14.28 1.91
N CYS A 126 11.59 13.18 2.66
CA CYS A 126 10.94 13.15 3.98
C CYS A 126 11.89 12.62 5.07
N PRO A 127 13.06 13.23 5.31
CA PRO A 127 14.11 12.66 6.17
C PRO A 127 13.75 12.62 7.67
N LYS A 128 12.62 13.22 8.07
CA LYS A 128 12.16 13.24 9.46
C LYS A 128 11.14 12.14 9.77
N ASP A 129 10.59 11.51 8.73
CA ASP A 129 9.55 10.51 8.88
C ASP A 129 10.22 9.13 8.85
N SER A 130 10.50 8.56 10.01
CA SER A 130 11.05 7.21 10.10
C SER A 130 9.94 6.18 9.87
N TRP A 131 10.23 5.15 9.08
CA TRP A 131 9.29 4.08 8.76
C TRP A 131 10.01 2.74 8.64
N GLU A 132 9.28 1.66 8.91
CA GLU A 132 9.80 0.30 8.80
C GLU A 132 8.78 -0.63 8.15
N PHE A 133 9.27 -1.74 7.62
CA PHE A 133 8.45 -2.82 7.07
C PHE A 133 9.15 -4.16 7.25
N ALA A 134 8.36 -5.21 7.39
CA ALA A 134 8.85 -6.58 7.33
C ALA A 134 8.86 -7.07 5.87
N ALA A 135 9.88 -7.84 5.51
CA ALA A 135 9.95 -8.53 4.22
C ALA A 135 10.01 -10.05 4.45
N ALA A 136 9.17 -10.81 3.73
CA ALA A 136 9.16 -12.28 3.81
C ALA A 136 9.10 -12.89 2.40
N ARG A 137 9.96 -13.87 2.11
CA ARG A 137 9.95 -14.59 0.83
C ARG A 137 9.17 -15.90 0.96
N ILE A 138 8.06 -16.02 0.25
CA ILE A 138 7.15 -17.18 0.28
C ILE A 138 6.85 -17.59 -1.16
N GLY A 139 7.01 -18.88 -1.49
CA GLY A 139 6.67 -19.39 -2.83
C GLY A 139 7.40 -18.68 -3.99
N GLY A 140 8.59 -18.13 -3.73
CA GLY A 140 9.37 -17.37 -4.71
C GLY A 140 9.00 -15.89 -4.86
N VAL A 141 8.06 -15.38 -4.07
CA VAL A 141 7.59 -13.97 -4.08
C VAL A 141 7.95 -13.30 -2.75
N ILE A 142 8.31 -12.01 -2.79
CA ILE A 142 8.66 -11.22 -1.61
C ILE A 142 7.46 -10.35 -1.19
N PHE A 143 6.93 -10.60 0.00
CA PHE A 143 5.86 -9.81 0.60
C PHE A 143 6.46 -8.73 1.49
N LEU A 144 6.04 -7.48 1.29
CA LEU A 144 6.46 -6.34 2.11
C LEU A 144 5.25 -5.82 2.89
N CYS A 145 5.36 -5.87 4.22
CA CYS A 145 4.32 -5.44 5.15
C CYS A 145 4.85 -4.28 5.97
N GLU A 146 4.32 -3.09 5.73
CA GLU A 146 4.58 -1.92 6.57
C GLU A 146 4.21 -2.20 8.03
N ARG A 147 4.93 -1.56 8.96
CA ARG A 147 4.57 -1.57 10.38
C ARG A 147 4.42 -0.13 10.85
N GLU A 148 3.47 0.07 11.74
CA GLU A 148 3.38 1.33 12.47
C GLU A 148 4.58 1.47 13.41
N THR A 149 5.30 2.56 13.25
CA THR A 149 6.32 2.99 14.22
C THR A 149 5.63 3.65 15.41
N GLU A 150 6.30 3.70 16.57
CA GLU A 150 5.78 4.40 17.76
C GLU A 150 5.44 5.87 17.48
N GLU A 151 6.14 6.50 16.55
CA GLU A 151 5.93 7.89 16.10
C GLU A 151 4.69 8.07 15.22
N THR A 152 4.20 7.00 14.59
CA THR A 152 3.03 7.02 13.68
C THR A 152 1.75 6.57 14.38
N ARG A 153 1.82 6.04 15.61
CA ARG A 153 0.62 5.74 16.42
C ARG A 153 0.00 7.06 16.89
N ILE A 154 -1.15 7.41 16.32
CA ILE A 154 -1.94 8.60 16.69
C ILE A 154 -2.84 8.26 17.87
#